data_AF-A0A428NME7-F1
#
_entry.id   AF-A0A428NME7-F1
#
_cell.length_a   1.000
_cell.length_b   1.000
_cell.length_c   1.000
_cell.angle_alpha   90.00
_cell.angle_beta   90.00
_cell.angle_gamma   90.00
#
_symmetry.space_group_name_H-M   'P 1'
#
loop_
_entity.id
_entity.type
_entity.pdbx_description
1 polymer ?
#
loop_
_entity_poly.entity_id
_entity_poly.type
_entity_poly.pdbx_seq_one_letter_code
_entity_poly.pdbx_strand_id
1 'polypeptide(L)'
;MTTPDLFFSLPGTLWDQAITRFDGLKANNKLFHGPYETTLYQKNDLKVAFQLAPQLEKKPILPADAPERKSNHVKRNPFANPDPEFTLCHVGSSHTLMLNMYCVYRPSLILVTRQYAPQSDLLDSSDLGASWAVLQHLSRTQTESRLMMFYNCGAESGSSQGHKHMQIMPYPQPEEIGFQIFPERAESTDHVASGLSGVPYAHFVLKLLDNYYV
;
A
#
# COMPACT_ATOMS: atom_id res chain seq x y z
N MET A 1 -12.19 -26.82 -15.13
CA MET A 1 -11.10 -26.10 -14.43
C MET A 1 -10.59 -25.04 -15.38
N THR A 2 -11.12 -23.83 -15.28
CA THR A 2 -10.73 -22.67 -16.09
C THR A 2 -9.55 -21.98 -15.41
N THR A 3 -8.46 -21.80 -16.16
CA THR A 3 -7.26 -21.06 -15.75
C THR A 3 -7.62 -19.63 -15.31
N PRO A 4 -7.20 -19.17 -14.11
CA PRO A 4 -7.53 -17.82 -13.62
C PRO A 4 -6.74 -16.65 -14.26
N ASP A 5 -5.78 -16.92 -15.15
CA ASP A 5 -4.76 -15.94 -15.57
C ASP A 5 -5.18 -14.94 -16.67
N LEU A 6 -6.46 -14.62 -16.82
CA LEU A 6 -6.92 -13.80 -17.96
C LEU A 6 -7.40 -12.38 -17.65
N PHE A 7 -7.39 -11.91 -16.39
CA PHE A 7 -7.96 -10.59 -16.07
C PHE A 7 -6.94 -9.45 -15.87
N PHE A 8 -5.69 -9.76 -15.57
CA PHE A 8 -4.67 -8.74 -15.28
C PHE A 8 -3.33 -9.12 -15.93
N SER A 9 -2.97 -8.44 -17.02
CA SER A 9 -1.64 -8.57 -17.64
C SER A 9 -0.76 -7.43 -17.14
N LEU A 10 0.31 -7.77 -16.42
CA LEU A 10 1.28 -6.82 -15.89
C LEU A 10 2.66 -7.05 -16.53
N PRO A 11 3.45 -5.98 -16.79
CA PRO A 11 4.77 -6.13 -17.40
C PRO A 11 5.70 -6.99 -16.52
N GLY A 12 6.41 -7.95 -17.11
CA GLY A 12 7.40 -8.76 -16.37
C GLY A 12 8.52 -7.92 -15.73
N THR A 13 8.82 -6.75 -16.32
CA THR A 13 9.82 -5.78 -15.85
C THR A 13 9.22 -4.71 -14.92
N LEU A 14 7.99 -4.89 -14.43
CA LEU A 14 7.28 -3.87 -13.66
C LEU A 14 8.05 -3.40 -12.42
N TRP A 15 8.67 -4.33 -11.68
CA TRP A 15 9.47 -3.97 -10.50
C TRP A 15 10.71 -3.16 -10.88
N ASP A 16 11.50 -3.64 -11.85
CA ASP A 16 12.71 -2.94 -12.31
C ASP A 16 12.37 -1.53 -12.83
N GLN A 17 11.25 -1.39 -13.53
CA GLN A 17 10.73 -0.09 -13.98
C GLN A 17 10.37 0.80 -12.79
N ALA A 18 9.71 0.25 -11.76
CA ALA A 18 9.35 1.00 -10.56
C ALA A 18 10.60 1.48 -9.81
N ILE A 19 11.59 0.61 -9.62
CA ILE A 19 12.89 0.91 -9.01
C ILE A 19 13.64 2.00 -9.80
N THR A 20 13.84 1.78 -11.10
CA THR A 20 14.58 2.71 -11.96
C THR A 20 13.94 4.11 -11.96
N ARG A 21 12.61 4.15 -12.08
CA ARG A 21 11.86 5.40 -12.11
C ARG A 21 11.83 6.08 -10.75
N PHE A 22 11.69 5.32 -9.67
CA PHE A 22 11.79 5.83 -8.30
C PHE A 22 13.13 6.54 -8.06
N ASP A 23 14.24 5.89 -8.41
CA ASP A 23 15.58 6.45 -8.22
C ASP A 23 15.80 7.69 -9.08
N GLY A 24 15.33 7.66 -10.33
CA GLY A 24 15.36 8.82 -11.23
C GLY A 24 14.58 10.00 -10.66
N LEU A 25 13.35 9.79 -10.19
CA LEU A 25 12.53 10.85 -9.60
C LEU A 25 13.11 11.40 -8.30
N LYS A 26 13.68 10.53 -7.46
CA LYS A 26 14.38 10.93 -6.23
C LYS A 26 15.60 11.80 -6.56
N ALA A 27 16.44 11.37 -7.51
CA ALA A 27 17.63 12.10 -7.93
C ALA A 27 17.29 13.49 -8.52
N ASN A 28 16.11 13.62 -9.12
CA ASN A 28 15.60 14.88 -9.66
C ASN A 28 14.72 15.68 -8.69
N ASN A 29 14.69 15.33 -7.39
CA ASN A 29 13.89 15.99 -6.35
C ASN A 29 12.38 16.04 -6.62
N LYS A 30 11.86 15.13 -7.45
CA LYS A 30 10.42 14.98 -7.72
C LYS A 30 9.74 14.00 -6.75
N LEU A 31 10.50 13.02 -6.23
CA LEU A 31 10.05 12.06 -5.23
C LEU A 31 10.87 12.24 -3.95
N PHE A 32 10.20 12.20 -2.80
CA PHE A 32 10.80 12.43 -1.49
C PHE A 32 10.95 11.12 -0.73
N HIS A 33 12.20 10.67 -0.61
CA HIS A 33 12.60 9.51 0.15
C HIS A 33 13.98 9.76 0.78
N GLY A 34 14.17 9.29 2.01
CA GLY A 34 15.39 9.48 2.78
C GLY A 34 15.56 8.39 3.84
N PRO A 35 16.69 8.38 4.55
CA PRO A 35 16.89 7.48 5.68
C PRO A 35 15.82 7.75 6.75
N TYR A 36 15.48 6.70 7.49
CA TYR A 36 14.64 6.79 8.68
C TYR A 36 15.31 6.04 9.83
N GLU A 37 15.00 6.44 11.05
CA GLU A 37 15.47 5.76 12.26
C GLU A 37 14.34 4.92 12.84
N THR A 38 14.66 3.70 13.30
CA THR A 38 13.70 2.83 13.96
C THR A 38 14.01 2.76 15.45
N THR A 39 13.05 3.12 16.29
CA THR A 39 13.09 2.90 17.74
C THR A 39 12.04 1.88 18.12
N LEU A 40 12.46 0.82 18.83
CA LEU A 40 11.56 -0.23 19.28
C LEU A 40 11.05 0.07 20.68
N TYR A 41 9.76 -0.16 20.90
CA TYR A 41 9.10 -0.05 22.18
C TYR A 41 8.43 -1.37 22.54
N GLN A 42 8.59 -1.79 23.78
CA GLN A 42 7.93 -2.97 24.32
C GLN A 42 7.39 -2.69 25.72
N LYS A 43 6.13 -3.05 25.95
CA LYS A 43 5.50 -3.08 27.27
C LYS A 43 4.57 -4.28 27.35
N ASN A 44 4.88 -5.23 28.23
CA ASN A 44 4.23 -6.55 28.24
C ASN A 44 4.31 -7.17 26.84
N ASP A 45 3.18 -7.62 26.30
CA ASP A 45 3.06 -8.21 24.96
C ASP A 45 2.89 -7.17 23.84
N LEU A 46 2.71 -5.88 24.17
CA LEU A 46 2.64 -4.82 23.17
C LEU A 46 4.04 -4.51 22.66
N LYS A 47 4.25 -4.72 21.36
CA LYS A 47 5.49 -4.37 20.64
C LYS A 47 5.17 -3.37 19.54
N VAL A 48 5.96 -2.30 19.44
CA VAL A 48 5.78 -1.21 18.48
C VAL A 48 7.12 -0.81 17.90
N ALA A 49 7.17 -0.61 16.59
CA ALA A 49 8.31 0.00 15.90
C ALA A 49 7.95 1.43 15.51
N PHE A 50 8.64 2.40 16.09
CA PHE A 50 8.53 3.80 15.73
C PHE A 50 9.54 4.12 14.63
N GLN A 51 9.07 4.55 13.47
CA GLN A 51 9.94 4.96 12.36
C GLN A 51 9.89 6.48 12.17
N LEU A 52 11.01 7.13 12.42
CA LEU A 52 11.16 8.57 12.25
C LEU A 52 11.73 8.86 10.86
N ALA A 53 10.91 9.42 9.98
CA ALA A 53 11.23 9.72 8.58
C ALA A 53 11.16 11.23 8.30
N PRO A 54 12.25 12.00 8.49
CA PRO A 54 12.25 13.47 8.39
C PRO A 54 11.78 14.00 7.03
N GLN A 55 12.00 13.25 5.95
CA GLN A 55 11.57 13.61 4.60
C GLN A 55 10.06 13.82 4.47
N LEU A 56 9.25 13.26 5.38
CA LEU A 56 7.79 13.40 5.36
C LEU A 56 7.31 14.79 5.77
N GLU A 57 8.16 15.63 6.37
CA GLU A 57 7.83 17.04 6.65
C GLU A 57 7.50 17.83 5.36
N LYS A 58 8.01 17.37 4.21
CA LYS A 58 7.72 17.94 2.89
C LYS A 58 6.32 17.59 2.38
N LYS A 59 5.61 16.65 3.01
CA LYS A 59 4.29 16.22 2.59
C LYS A 59 3.24 17.27 3.00
N PRO A 60 2.47 17.84 2.07
CA PRO A 60 1.36 18.71 2.43
C PRO A 60 0.29 17.89 3.16
N ILE A 61 0.00 18.27 4.41
CA ILE A 61 -1.05 17.64 5.22
C ILE A 61 -2.32 18.48 5.09
N LEU A 62 -3.34 17.91 4.46
CA LEU A 62 -4.67 18.52 4.41
C LEU A 62 -5.43 18.21 5.71
N PRO A 63 -6.17 19.16 6.29
CA PRO A 63 -7.13 18.88 7.38
C PRO A 63 -8.18 17.84 6.99
N ALA A 64 -8.77 17.15 7.97
CA ALA A 64 -9.75 16.09 7.73
C ALA A 64 -11.03 16.59 7.02
N ASP A 65 -11.42 17.83 7.29
CA ASP A 65 -12.61 18.50 6.76
C ASP A 65 -12.35 19.30 5.47
N ALA A 66 -11.11 19.27 4.96
CA ALA A 66 -10.71 20.00 3.76
C ALA A 66 -11.63 19.67 2.56
N PRO A 67 -12.27 20.68 1.91
CA PRO A 67 -13.13 20.47 0.74
C PRO A 67 -12.45 19.72 -0.41
N GLU A 68 -11.12 19.87 -0.52
CA GLU A 68 -10.24 19.14 -1.43
C GLU A 68 -10.43 17.62 -1.33
N ARG A 69 -10.70 17.09 -0.12
CA ARG A 69 -10.91 15.66 0.11
C ARG A 69 -12.27 15.15 -0.38
N LYS A 70 -13.22 16.04 -0.71
CA LYS A 70 -14.57 15.69 -1.17
C LYS A 70 -14.80 15.98 -2.64
N SER A 71 -13.76 16.42 -3.35
CA SER A 71 -13.88 17.00 -4.68
C SER A 71 -13.07 16.21 -5.70
N ASN A 72 -13.69 15.87 -6.82
CA ASN A 72 -13.01 15.32 -7.99
C ASN A 72 -12.41 16.41 -8.91
N HIS A 73 -12.28 17.65 -8.44
CA HIS A 73 -11.68 18.70 -9.25
C HIS A 73 -10.20 18.41 -9.50
N VAL A 74 -9.81 18.36 -10.79
CA VAL A 74 -8.46 18.00 -11.27
C VAL A 74 -7.33 18.79 -10.58
N LYS A 75 -7.56 20.06 -10.22
CA LYS A 75 -6.55 20.88 -9.51
C LYS A 75 -6.29 20.43 -8.06
N ARG A 76 -7.18 19.63 -7.48
CA ARG A 76 -7.20 19.23 -6.07
C ARG A 76 -7.11 17.71 -5.88
N ASN A 77 -7.34 16.94 -6.93
CA ASN A 77 -7.19 15.49 -6.96
C ASN A 77 -5.94 15.10 -7.79
N PRO A 78 -4.82 14.72 -7.15
CA PRO A 78 -3.59 14.33 -7.85
C PRO A 78 -3.77 13.06 -8.70
N PHE A 79 -4.84 12.30 -8.49
CA PHE A 79 -5.13 11.07 -9.18
C PHE A 79 -6.11 11.21 -10.35
N ALA A 80 -6.77 12.38 -10.49
CA ALA A 80 -7.68 12.63 -11.61
C ALA A 80 -6.94 12.75 -12.96
N ASN A 81 -5.70 13.26 -12.93
CA ASN A 81 -4.80 13.28 -14.07
C ASN A 81 -3.40 12.88 -13.58
N PRO A 82 -3.15 11.57 -13.41
CA PRO A 82 -1.92 11.08 -12.81
C PRO A 82 -0.72 11.44 -13.70
N ASP A 83 0.34 11.95 -13.07
CA ASP A 83 1.57 12.29 -13.78
C ASP A 83 2.16 11.03 -14.46
N PRO A 84 2.41 11.05 -15.79
CA PRO A 84 3.04 9.94 -16.49
C PRO A 84 4.40 9.53 -15.90
N GLU A 85 5.14 10.47 -15.31
CA GLU A 85 6.41 10.18 -14.64
C GLU A 85 6.23 9.31 -13.38
N PHE A 86 5.06 9.32 -12.75
CA PHE A 86 4.75 8.48 -11.58
C PHE A 86 3.96 7.23 -11.96
N THR A 87 3.28 7.23 -13.11
CA THR A 87 2.39 6.15 -13.55
C THR A 87 3.16 4.95 -14.11
N LEU A 88 3.03 3.78 -13.50
CA LEU A 88 3.73 2.57 -13.92
C LEU A 88 2.96 1.80 -14.99
N CYS A 89 1.70 1.46 -14.73
CA CYS A 89 0.84 0.75 -15.66
C CYS A 89 -0.64 0.83 -15.27
N HIS A 90 -1.51 0.40 -16.17
CA HIS A 90 -2.90 0.09 -15.84
C HIS A 90 -3.02 -1.35 -15.35
N VAL A 91 -3.87 -1.56 -14.34
CA VAL A 91 -4.17 -2.87 -13.77
C VAL A 91 -5.62 -3.19 -14.11
N GLY A 92 -5.79 -4.01 -15.14
CA GLY A 92 -7.11 -4.30 -15.71
C GLY A 92 -7.75 -3.03 -16.30
N SER A 93 -9.08 -2.96 -16.28
CA SER A 93 -9.82 -1.83 -16.84
C SER A 93 -9.99 -0.66 -15.86
N SER A 94 -9.84 -0.90 -14.56
CA SER A 94 -10.37 -0.06 -13.48
C SER A 94 -9.31 0.67 -12.66
N HIS A 95 -8.05 0.23 -12.66
CA HIS A 95 -7.02 0.78 -11.76
C HIS A 95 -5.76 1.20 -12.50
N THR A 96 -5.01 2.10 -11.87
CA THR A 96 -3.67 2.54 -12.29
C THR A 96 -2.72 2.32 -11.13
N LEU A 97 -1.60 1.65 -11.39
CA LEU A 97 -0.51 1.51 -10.45
C LEU A 97 0.52 2.63 -10.66
N MET A 98 0.94 3.28 -9.58
CA MET A 98 1.87 4.40 -9.63
C MET A 98 2.80 4.45 -8.42
N LEU A 99 3.89 5.21 -8.53
CA LEU A 99 4.80 5.49 -7.43
C LEU A 99 4.16 6.47 -6.44
N ASN A 100 4.38 6.26 -5.14
CA ASN A 100 4.05 7.26 -4.13
C ASN A 100 5.13 8.36 -4.12
N MET A 101 4.71 9.63 -4.15
CA MET A 101 5.62 10.78 -4.12
C MET A 101 6.35 10.95 -2.78
N TYR A 102 5.72 10.55 -1.66
CA TYR A 102 6.28 10.71 -0.31
C TYR A 102 6.50 9.34 0.31
N CYS A 103 7.70 8.80 0.15
CA CYS A 103 8.04 7.42 0.47
C CYS A 103 8.93 7.31 1.71
N VAL A 104 8.45 6.55 2.70
CA VAL A 104 9.33 5.98 3.73
C VAL A 104 10.13 4.84 3.12
N TYR A 105 9.47 3.93 2.41
CA TYR A 105 10.08 2.74 1.83
C TYR A 105 10.32 2.88 0.32
N ARG A 106 11.41 2.28 -0.15
CA ARG A 106 11.77 2.23 -1.57
C ARG A 106 11.31 0.92 -2.22
N PRO A 107 10.42 0.97 -3.23
CA PRO A 107 9.42 1.98 -3.48
C PRO A 107 8.14 1.69 -2.67
N SER A 108 7.40 2.73 -2.30
CA SER A 108 5.99 2.60 -1.91
C SER A 108 5.14 2.93 -3.14
N LEU A 109 4.09 2.15 -3.38
CA LEU A 109 3.22 2.27 -4.55
C LEU A 109 1.79 2.64 -4.13
N ILE A 110 1.06 3.20 -5.08
CA ILE A 110 -0.35 3.54 -4.96
C ILE A 110 -1.09 2.83 -6.10
N LEU A 111 -2.15 2.10 -5.77
CA LEU A 111 -3.08 1.51 -6.73
C LEU A 111 -4.39 2.28 -6.65
N VAL A 112 -4.64 3.14 -7.63
CA VAL A 112 -5.77 4.08 -7.62
C VAL A 112 -6.82 3.69 -8.65
N THR A 113 -8.09 3.90 -8.31
CA THR A 113 -9.20 3.75 -9.26
C THR A 113 -9.08 4.79 -10.38
N ARG A 114 -9.33 4.40 -11.64
CA ARG A 114 -9.27 5.31 -12.80
C ARG A 114 -10.46 6.26 -12.85
N GLN A 115 -11.62 5.76 -12.48
CA GLN A 115 -12.79 6.60 -12.23
C GLN A 115 -12.75 7.06 -10.78
N TYR A 116 -13.23 8.27 -10.54
CA TYR A 116 -13.34 8.76 -9.18
C TYR A 116 -14.36 7.93 -8.41
N ALA A 117 -13.90 7.36 -7.29
CA ALA A 117 -14.74 6.85 -6.23
C ALA A 117 -14.26 7.48 -4.90
N PRO A 118 -15.15 7.79 -3.95
CA PRO A 118 -14.77 8.24 -2.63
C PRO A 118 -13.88 7.22 -1.90
N GLN A 119 -12.87 7.71 -1.17
CA GLN A 119 -12.03 6.89 -0.27
C GLN A 119 -12.83 6.36 0.95
N SER A 120 -14.07 6.81 1.15
CA SER A 120 -14.99 6.26 2.14
C SER A 120 -15.76 5.04 1.65
N ASP A 121 -15.65 4.68 0.37
CA ASP A 121 -16.33 3.52 -0.18
C ASP A 121 -15.61 2.23 0.22
N LEU A 122 -16.39 1.18 0.50
CA LEU A 122 -15.85 -0.14 0.79
C LEU A 122 -15.09 -0.70 -0.43
N LEU A 123 -14.06 -1.52 -0.18
CA LEU A 123 -13.41 -2.28 -1.24
C LEU A 123 -14.42 -3.22 -1.91
N ASP A 124 -14.41 -3.25 -3.24
CA ASP A 124 -15.20 -4.17 -4.03
C ASP A 124 -14.33 -5.30 -4.64
N SER A 125 -14.96 -6.18 -5.42
CA SER A 125 -14.25 -7.30 -6.06
C SER A 125 -13.20 -6.84 -7.08
N SER A 126 -13.39 -5.69 -7.72
CA SER A 126 -12.43 -5.12 -8.66
C SER A 126 -11.20 -4.60 -7.92
N ASP A 127 -11.36 -3.93 -6.78
CA ASP A 127 -10.25 -3.44 -5.96
C ASP A 127 -9.41 -4.58 -5.38
N LEU A 128 -10.08 -5.59 -4.82
CA LEU A 128 -9.42 -6.77 -4.26
C LEU A 128 -8.71 -7.57 -5.36
N GLY A 129 -9.36 -7.77 -6.51
CA GLY A 129 -8.79 -8.45 -7.66
C GLY A 129 -7.54 -7.75 -8.21
N ALA A 130 -7.61 -6.43 -8.42
CA ALA A 130 -6.47 -5.65 -8.90
C ALA A 130 -5.31 -5.66 -7.90
N SER A 131 -5.60 -5.51 -6.60
CA SER A 131 -4.58 -5.52 -5.56
C SER A 131 -3.92 -6.89 -5.43
N TRP A 132 -4.71 -7.96 -5.47
CA TRP A 132 -4.22 -9.34 -5.44
C TRP A 132 -3.34 -9.65 -6.66
N ALA A 133 -3.74 -9.20 -7.85
CA ALA A 133 -2.94 -9.36 -9.07
C ALA A 133 -1.59 -8.66 -8.97
N VAL A 134 -1.54 -7.42 -8.47
CA VAL A 134 -0.28 -6.69 -8.28
C VAL A 134 0.62 -7.38 -7.26
N LEU A 135 0.08 -7.76 -6.09
CA LEU A 135 0.85 -8.45 -5.06
C LEU A 135 1.41 -9.78 -5.58
N GLN A 136 0.59 -10.63 -6.20
CA GLN A 136 1.04 -11.90 -6.76
C GLN A 136 2.12 -11.71 -7.84
N HIS A 137 1.92 -10.76 -8.75
CA HIS A 137 2.89 -10.49 -9.82
C HIS A 137 4.23 -10.07 -9.24
N LEU A 138 4.23 -9.08 -8.34
CA LEU A 138 5.46 -8.58 -7.72
C LEU A 138 6.12 -9.63 -6.81
N SER A 139 5.36 -10.50 -6.14
CA SER A 139 5.93 -11.61 -5.37
C SER A 139 6.63 -12.66 -6.25
N ARG A 140 6.27 -12.77 -7.54
CA ARG A 140 6.91 -13.68 -8.49
C ARG A 140 8.09 -13.04 -9.22
N THR A 141 8.05 -11.74 -9.46
CA THR A 141 9.06 -11.04 -10.28
C THR A 141 10.19 -10.42 -9.49
N GLN A 142 10.12 -10.35 -8.16
CA GLN A 142 11.21 -9.89 -7.30
C GLN A 142 11.26 -10.64 -5.97
N THR A 143 12.43 -10.64 -5.35
CA THR A 143 12.69 -11.29 -4.05
C THR A 143 13.32 -10.34 -3.02
N GLU A 144 13.42 -9.05 -3.33
CA GLU A 144 14.00 -8.03 -2.46
C GLU A 144 13.17 -7.83 -1.19
N SER A 145 11.84 -7.90 -1.30
CA SER A 145 10.96 -7.74 -0.14
C SER A 145 9.61 -8.42 -0.35
N ARG A 146 9.07 -8.96 0.74
CA ARG A 146 7.64 -9.25 0.80
C ARG A 146 6.89 -7.92 0.77
N LEU A 147 5.76 -7.87 0.07
CA LEU A 147 4.95 -6.65 -0.01
C LEU A 147 3.67 -6.80 0.83
N MET A 148 3.17 -5.67 1.32
CA MET A 148 1.90 -5.54 2.00
C MET A 148 1.05 -4.49 1.31
N MET A 149 -0.24 -4.77 1.17
CA MET A 149 -1.24 -3.79 0.71
C MET A 149 -2.14 -3.41 1.88
N PHE A 150 -2.50 -2.13 1.97
CA PHE A 150 -3.44 -1.63 2.96
C PHE A 150 -4.34 -0.54 2.38
N TYR A 151 -5.50 -0.36 3.00
CA TYR A 151 -6.53 0.59 2.58
C TYR A 151 -7.06 1.38 3.78
N ASN A 152 -6.88 2.69 3.73
CA ASN A 152 -7.38 3.62 4.75
C ASN A 152 -8.76 4.15 4.32
N CYS A 153 -9.83 3.51 4.80
CA CYS A 153 -11.20 3.87 4.44
C CYS A 153 -11.76 5.02 5.30
N GLY A 154 -12.11 6.16 4.67
CA GLY A 154 -12.70 7.32 5.36
C GLY A 154 -11.68 8.21 6.10
N ALA A 155 -12.15 9.34 6.65
CA ALA A 155 -11.28 10.37 7.23
C ALA A 155 -10.54 9.90 8.50
N GLU A 156 -11.24 9.20 9.39
CA GLU A 156 -10.70 8.72 10.67
C GLU A 156 -9.64 7.61 10.53
N SER A 157 -9.52 7.02 9.35
CA SER A 157 -8.49 6.01 9.04
C SER A 157 -7.10 6.60 8.75
N GLY A 158 -6.97 7.94 8.78
CA GLY A 158 -5.73 8.63 8.40
C GLY A 158 -5.53 8.77 6.89
N SER A 159 -6.60 8.66 6.08
CA SER A 159 -6.50 8.95 4.64
C SER A 159 -6.09 10.40 4.40
N SER A 160 -5.15 10.62 3.46
CA SER A 160 -4.75 11.94 2.99
C SER A 160 -5.44 12.38 1.69
N GLN A 161 -6.13 11.48 0.98
CA GLN A 161 -6.73 11.75 -0.33
C GLN A 161 -8.15 11.21 -0.41
N GLY A 162 -9.03 11.96 -1.08
CA GLY A 162 -10.46 11.66 -1.19
C GLY A 162 -10.84 10.65 -2.26
N HIS A 163 -9.93 10.37 -3.20
CA HIS A 163 -10.15 9.44 -4.30
C HIS A 163 -9.61 8.05 -3.91
N LYS A 164 -10.47 7.04 -4.03
CA LYS A 164 -10.24 5.63 -3.73
C LYS A 164 -8.91 5.09 -4.28
N HIS A 165 -8.00 4.79 -3.36
CA HIS A 165 -6.69 4.23 -3.61
C HIS A 165 -6.25 3.28 -2.49
N MET A 166 -5.56 2.21 -2.88
CA MET A 166 -4.85 1.29 -2.00
C MET A 166 -3.36 1.64 -2.01
N GLN A 167 -2.68 1.35 -0.91
CA GLN A 167 -1.26 1.59 -0.74
C GLN A 167 -0.53 0.27 -0.65
N ILE A 168 0.61 0.16 -1.33
CA ILE A 168 1.46 -1.03 -1.31
C ILE A 168 2.85 -0.60 -0.85
N MET A 169 3.42 -1.33 0.10
CA MET A 169 4.76 -1.05 0.62
C MET A 169 5.48 -2.35 0.96
N PRO A 170 6.82 -2.32 1.06
CA PRO A 170 7.60 -3.35 1.72
C PRO A 170 7.00 -3.72 3.08
N TYR A 171 6.84 -5.03 3.29
CA TYR A 171 6.37 -5.60 4.54
C TYR A 171 7.47 -5.41 5.60
N PRO A 172 7.14 -4.94 6.81
CA PRO A 172 8.12 -4.82 7.90
C PRO A 172 8.74 -6.17 8.24
N GLN A 173 10.05 -6.32 7.97
CA GLN A 173 10.74 -7.60 8.14
C GLN A 173 10.97 -7.90 9.63
N PRO A 174 10.55 -9.06 10.17
CA PRO A 174 10.79 -9.43 11.56
C PRO A 174 12.27 -9.36 11.98
N GLU A 175 13.17 -9.58 11.03
CA GLU A 175 14.63 -9.48 11.22
C GLU A 175 15.07 -8.03 11.48
N GLU A 176 14.35 -7.05 10.94
CA GLU A 176 14.62 -5.61 11.14
C GLU A 176 13.97 -5.06 12.40
N ILE A 177 12.72 -5.46 12.69
CA ILE A 177 11.95 -4.90 13.81
C ILE A 177 11.93 -5.77 15.08
N GLY A 178 12.45 -7.01 15.02
CA GLY A 178 12.56 -7.93 16.16
C GLY A 178 11.26 -8.62 16.57
N PHE A 179 10.19 -8.52 15.76
CA PHE A 179 8.92 -9.21 16.00
C PHE A 179 8.05 -9.30 14.73
N GLN A 180 7.09 -10.23 14.73
CA GLN A 180 6.05 -10.29 13.71
C GLN A 180 4.94 -9.27 14.02
N ILE A 181 4.51 -8.48 13.03
CA ILE A 181 3.34 -7.63 13.19
C ILE A 181 2.08 -8.48 13.43
N PHE A 182 1.11 -7.94 14.17
CA PHE A 182 0.04 -8.77 14.72
C PHE A 182 -0.79 -9.56 13.71
N PRO A 183 -1.06 -9.10 12.46
CA PRO A 183 -1.83 -9.91 11.51
C PRO A 183 -1.17 -11.25 11.17
N GLU A 184 0.16 -11.31 11.15
CA GLU A 184 0.91 -12.53 10.82
C GLU A 184 0.80 -13.61 11.92
N ARG A 185 0.34 -13.23 13.13
CA ARG A 185 0.18 -14.15 14.27
C ARG A 185 -1.14 -14.93 14.22
N ALA A 186 -2.01 -14.67 13.25
CA ALA A 186 -3.23 -15.45 13.08
C ALA A 186 -2.92 -16.81 12.41
N GLU A 187 -3.42 -17.89 12.99
CA GLU A 187 -3.10 -19.26 12.53
C GLU A 187 -4.21 -19.89 11.69
N SER A 188 -5.48 -19.52 11.94
CA SER A 188 -6.64 -20.16 11.31
C SER A 188 -6.94 -19.60 9.93
N THR A 189 -7.15 -20.50 8.97
CA THR A 189 -7.62 -20.20 7.61
C THR A 189 -9.14 -20.26 7.45
N ASP A 190 -9.84 -20.78 8.46
CA ASP A 190 -11.28 -21.03 8.42
C ASP A 190 -12.06 -20.12 9.38
N HIS A 191 -11.38 -19.56 10.37
CA HIS A 191 -11.98 -18.71 11.39
C HIS A 191 -11.26 -17.37 11.49
N VAL A 192 -12.04 -16.30 11.63
CA VAL A 192 -11.53 -14.96 11.88
C VAL A 192 -11.01 -14.90 13.32
N ALA A 193 -9.70 -14.73 13.47
CA ALA A 193 -9.06 -14.48 14.75
C ALA A 193 -9.35 -13.05 15.23
N SER A 194 -9.54 -12.90 16.53
CA SER A 194 -9.65 -11.61 17.22
C SER A 194 -9.01 -11.71 18.61
N GLY A 195 -8.72 -10.59 19.26
CA GLY A 195 -8.16 -10.57 20.61
C GLY A 195 -6.74 -11.14 20.72
N LEU A 196 -5.93 -11.03 19.65
CA LEU A 196 -4.52 -11.44 19.66
C LEU A 196 -3.75 -10.72 20.77
N SER A 197 -2.93 -11.47 21.52
CA SER A 197 -2.24 -10.93 22.70
C SER A 197 -1.39 -9.71 22.37
N GLY A 198 -1.37 -8.71 23.25
CA GLY A 198 -0.59 -7.49 23.06
C GLY A 198 -1.15 -6.49 22.04
N VAL A 199 -2.33 -6.75 21.44
CA VAL A 199 -3.04 -5.77 20.59
C VAL A 199 -4.17 -5.14 21.41
N PRO A 200 -4.06 -3.86 21.81
CA PRO A 200 -5.04 -3.23 22.70
C PRO A 200 -6.31 -2.76 21.98
N TYR A 201 -6.36 -2.87 20.65
CA TYR A 201 -7.47 -2.39 19.81
C TYR A 201 -8.27 -3.57 19.23
N ALA A 202 -9.55 -3.33 18.97
CA ALA A 202 -10.39 -4.30 18.26
C ALA A 202 -9.81 -4.58 16.86
N HIS A 203 -9.70 -5.87 16.52
CA HIS A 203 -9.13 -6.32 15.26
C HIS A 203 -9.68 -7.69 14.88
N PHE A 204 -9.65 -7.97 13.58
CA PHE A 204 -10.14 -9.19 12.97
C PHE A 204 -9.15 -9.62 11.90
N VAL A 205 -8.69 -10.87 11.94
CA VAL A 205 -7.66 -11.37 11.02
C VAL A 205 -8.04 -12.76 10.55
N LEU A 206 -8.04 -12.96 9.23
CA LEU A 206 -8.19 -14.27 8.61
C LEU A 206 -6.89 -14.62 7.89
N LYS A 207 -6.27 -15.76 8.22
CA LYS A 207 -5.10 -16.24 7.50
C LYS A 207 -5.55 -16.74 6.13
N LEU A 208 -4.87 -16.32 5.07
CA LEU A 208 -5.07 -16.90 3.74
C LEU A 208 -4.19 -18.14 3.60
N LEU A 209 -4.67 -19.13 2.84
CA LEU A 209 -3.87 -20.30 2.51
C LEU A 209 -2.61 -19.87 1.75
N ASP A 210 -1.52 -20.62 1.97
CA ASP A 210 -0.31 -20.42 1.20
C ASP A 210 -0.62 -20.65 -0.29
N ASN A 211 -0.14 -19.75 -1.14
CA ASN A 211 -0.29 -19.89 -2.59
C ASN A 211 0.61 -21.04 -3.06
N TYR A 212 0.09 -22.26 -3.10
CA TYR A 212 0.78 -23.45 -3.64
C TYR A 212 0.89 -23.46 -5.18
N TYR A 213 0.39 -22.42 -5.85
CA TYR A 213 0.47 -22.26 -7.31
C TYR A 213 1.61 -21.30 -7.67
N VAL A 214 2.81 -21.87 -7.80
CA VAL A 214 3.96 -21.32 -8.54
C VAL A 214 3.96 -21.92 -9.93
#